data_AF-A0A7Y7PCH1-F1
#
_entry.id   AF-A0A7Y7PCH1-F1
#
_cell.length_a   1.000
_cell.length_b   1.000
_cell.length_c   1.000
_cell.angle_alpha   90.00
_cell.angle_beta   90.00
_cell.angle_gamma   90.00
#
_symmetry.space_group_name_H-M   'P 1'
#
loop_
_entity.id
_entity.type
_entity.pdbx_description
1 polymer ?
#
loop_
_entity_poly.entity_id
_entity_poly.type
_entity_poly.pdbx_seq_one_letter_code
_entity_poly.pdbx_strand_id
1 'polypeptide(L)'
;MKKQINLLSILFMLITFNLHAAILTVSNNTSNPGQYSSLQTAINTASANDTILVAGSSTSYGDISIGKTLILFGAGYHNQYGNNTTIGNLTLYRTNLYISASGSKIVGFIASQIFANGNFSGSVDTTATINNIVIERCQISLITFGGTSIQKSSFNNDTIRNCIISSGINTGEYCQYNGNCTYLTSVLKFRNIYVHNNIFNGASISSDHATFPSVVSGFYVRNNVFINRLSNCFGTAFPSIVIENNIFYAASPQGGATCSLTKNITFMCLDNNIPGSGNLGSGNKINQNPLFVNYPLAGAVAFSYNHDFHLLAGSPGKNAGTDGTDIGIYGGWSPFDVGANPYIPQMIELTLPSGSSVPAGGTLNVHFKARKQN
;
A
#
# COMPACT_ATOMS: atom_id res chain seq x y z
N MET A 1 -0.16 50.03 -28.04
CA MET A 1 0.67 49.57 -26.89
C MET A 1 -0.05 49.64 -25.54
N LYS A 2 -0.60 50.78 -25.08
CA LYS A 2 -1.28 50.87 -23.76
C LYS A 2 -2.50 49.91 -23.58
N LYS A 3 -3.28 49.64 -24.64
CA LYS A 3 -4.41 48.67 -24.58
C LYS A 3 -3.97 47.19 -24.48
N GLN A 4 -2.78 46.84 -24.96
CA GLN A 4 -2.26 45.47 -24.89
C GLN A 4 -1.67 45.13 -23.51
N ILE A 5 -1.14 46.14 -22.81
CA ILE A 5 -0.64 45.99 -21.43
C ILE A 5 -1.81 45.71 -20.47
N ASN A 6 -2.94 46.42 -20.60
CA ASN A 6 -4.12 46.18 -19.76
C ASN A 6 -4.74 44.80 -19.96
N LEU A 7 -4.69 44.24 -21.18
CA LEU A 7 -5.18 42.88 -21.45
C LEU A 7 -4.28 41.80 -20.83
N LEU A 8 -2.96 42.03 -20.82
CA LEU A 8 -1.99 41.11 -20.22
C LEU A 8 -2.06 41.11 -18.68
N SER A 9 -2.36 42.26 -18.06
CA SER A 9 -2.56 42.38 -16.61
C SER A 9 -3.85 41.70 -16.13
N ILE A 10 -4.92 41.77 -16.91
CA ILE A 10 -6.18 41.03 -16.63
C ILE A 10 -5.97 39.52 -16.80
N LEU A 11 -5.17 39.10 -17.80
CA LEU A 11 -4.80 37.70 -18.00
C LEU A 11 -3.95 37.14 -16.83
N PHE A 12 -3.04 37.95 -16.25
CA PHE A 12 -2.26 37.55 -15.08
C PHE A 12 -3.07 37.49 -13.77
N MET A 13 -4.08 38.36 -13.58
CA MET A 13 -4.98 38.27 -12.42
C MET A 13 -5.90 37.04 -12.49
N LEU A 14 -6.34 36.64 -13.68
CA LEU A 14 -7.16 35.43 -13.89
C LEU A 14 -6.40 34.11 -13.66
N ILE A 15 -5.07 34.13 -13.53
CA ILE A 15 -4.24 32.95 -13.26
C ILE A 15 -4.09 32.68 -11.74
N THR A 16 -4.62 33.56 -10.87
CA THR A 16 -4.50 33.41 -9.41
C THR A 16 -5.59 32.57 -8.75
N PHE A 17 -6.28 31.69 -9.50
CA PHE A 17 -7.12 30.67 -8.87
C PHE A 17 -6.24 29.77 -8.01
N ASN A 18 -6.33 30.01 -6.71
CA ASN A 18 -5.75 29.21 -5.65
C ASN A 18 -6.27 27.77 -5.79
N LEU A 19 -5.56 26.92 -6.53
CA LEU A 19 -5.65 25.46 -6.43
C LEU A 19 -5.02 25.05 -5.11
N HIS A 20 -5.66 25.41 -4.00
CA HIS A 20 -5.33 24.82 -2.71
C HIS A 20 -6.09 23.51 -2.60
N ALA A 21 -5.35 22.41 -2.45
CA ALA A 21 -5.93 21.15 -2.01
C ALA A 21 -6.62 21.37 -0.66
N ALA A 22 -7.91 21.08 -0.60
CA ALA A 22 -8.68 21.17 0.63
C ALA A 22 -8.35 20.00 1.56
N ILE A 23 -8.60 20.21 2.86
CA ILE A 23 -8.55 19.15 3.87
C ILE A 23 -9.99 18.88 4.31
N LEU A 24 -10.47 17.67 4.03
CA LEU A 24 -11.77 17.18 4.46
C LEU A 24 -11.59 16.27 5.67
N THR A 25 -12.48 16.36 6.66
CA THR A 25 -12.47 15.49 7.84
C THR A 25 -13.68 14.57 7.83
N VAL A 26 -13.45 13.30 8.14
CA VAL A 26 -14.48 12.27 8.16
C VAL A 26 -14.47 11.57 9.51
N SER A 27 -15.64 11.48 10.14
CA SER A 27 -15.85 10.67 11.33
C SER A 27 -17.29 10.19 11.38
N ASN A 28 -17.49 8.87 11.40
CA ASN A 28 -18.81 8.27 11.63
C ASN A 28 -19.16 8.18 13.13
N ASN A 29 -18.32 8.72 14.02
CA ASN A 29 -18.61 8.80 15.46
C ASN A 29 -19.38 10.10 15.77
N THR A 30 -20.61 9.96 16.25
CA THR A 30 -21.49 11.09 16.57
C THR A 30 -20.98 11.95 17.72
N SER A 31 -20.16 11.40 18.62
CA SER A 31 -19.53 12.15 19.73
C SER A 31 -18.29 12.93 19.30
N ASN A 32 -17.71 12.62 18.14
CA ASN A 32 -16.56 13.35 17.58
C ASN A 32 -16.76 13.49 16.06
N PRO A 33 -17.70 14.36 15.62
CA PRO A 33 -18.09 14.45 14.22
C PRO A 33 -17.01 15.13 13.37
N GLY A 34 -16.80 14.60 12.17
CA GLY A 34 -16.07 15.28 11.09
C GLY A 34 -17.03 16.15 10.27
N GLN A 35 -16.50 16.82 9.24
CA GLN A 35 -17.33 17.49 8.24
C GLN A 35 -18.27 16.52 7.51
N TYR A 36 -17.86 15.26 7.40
CA TYR A 36 -18.65 14.17 6.84
C TYR A 36 -18.71 12.99 7.80
N SER A 37 -19.87 12.33 7.88
CA SER A 37 -20.03 11.05 8.58
C SER A 37 -19.81 9.83 7.67
N SER A 38 -19.89 10.01 6.36
CA SER A 38 -19.66 8.99 5.34
C SER A 38 -18.38 9.28 4.56
N LEU A 39 -17.47 8.32 4.50
CA LEU A 39 -16.23 8.44 3.74
C LEU A 39 -16.50 8.53 2.23
N GLN A 40 -17.44 7.74 1.71
CA GLN A 40 -17.79 7.82 0.29
C GLN A 40 -18.38 9.19 -0.07
N THR A 41 -19.19 9.80 0.81
CA THR A 41 -19.72 11.14 0.58
C THR A 41 -18.59 12.17 0.52
N ALA A 42 -17.63 12.11 1.44
CA ALA A 42 -16.45 12.98 1.40
C ALA A 42 -15.64 12.81 0.11
N ILE A 43 -15.40 11.56 -0.33
CA ILE A 43 -14.70 11.25 -1.59
C ILE A 43 -15.44 11.84 -2.81
N ASN A 44 -16.78 11.73 -2.83
CA ASN A 44 -17.59 12.26 -3.90
C ASN A 44 -17.49 13.79 -3.97
N THR A 45 -17.54 14.46 -2.82
CA THR A 45 -17.47 15.93 -2.71
C THR A 45 -16.06 16.49 -2.94
N ALA A 46 -15.02 15.75 -2.58
CA ALA A 46 -13.63 16.17 -2.73
C ALA A 46 -13.27 16.53 -4.19
N SER A 47 -12.46 17.57 -4.35
CA SER A 47 -11.78 17.88 -5.61
C SER A 47 -10.53 17.02 -5.78
N ALA A 48 -10.03 16.92 -7.02
CA ALA A 48 -8.77 16.22 -7.24
C ALA A 48 -7.62 16.89 -6.47
N ASN A 49 -6.76 16.07 -5.88
CA ASN A 49 -5.65 16.41 -4.98
C ASN A 49 -6.04 16.83 -3.56
N ASP A 50 -7.33 16.81 -3.20
CA ASP A 50 -7.73 17.04 -1.82
C ASP A 50 -7.22 15.93 -0.89
N THR A 51 -7.02 16.32 0.37
CA THR A 51 -6.67 15.40 1.46
C THR A 51 -7.91 15.10 2.29
N ILE A 52 -8.15 13.82 2.59
CA ILE A 52 -9.23 13.37 3.45
C ILE A 52 -8.63 12.71 4.69
N LEU A 53 -8.86 13.32 5.85
CA LEU A 53 -8.49 12.81 7.16
C LEU A 53 -9.66 11.99 7.72
N VAL A 54 -9.45 10.71 7.93
CA VAL A 54 -10.49 9.76 8.37
C VAL A 54 -10.20 9.31 9.79
N ALA A 55 -11.03 9.75 10.72
CA ALA A 55 -10.93 9.37 12.12
C ALA A 55 -11.13 7.86 12.31
N GLY A 56 -10.44 7.28 13.28
CA GLY A 56 -10.66 5.90 13.68
C GLY A 56 -12.03 5.72 14.34
N SER A 57 -12.65 4.57 14.12
CA SER A 57 -13.97 4.26 14.67
C SER A 57 -14.15 2.77 14.97
N SER A 58 -15.04 2.46 15.91
CA SER A 58 -15.49 1.08 16.15
C SER A 58 -16.33 0.54 14.99
N THR A 59 -16.83 1.42 14.12
CA THR A 59 -17.69 1.06 12.99
C THR A 59 -16.94 1.30 11.68
N SER A 60 -16.98 0.31 10.79
CA SER A 60 -16.40 0.41 9.45
C SER A 60 -17.06 1.55 8.64
N TYR A 61 -16.27 2.18 7.77
CA TYR A 61 -16.77 3.15 6.78
C TYR A 61 -17.38 2.50 5.54
N GLY A 62 -17.46 1.16 5.50
CA GLY A 62 -18.00 0.40 4.39
C GLY A 62 -17.05 0.34 3.19
N ASP A 63 -17.60 0.00 2.04
CA ASP A 63 -16.87 -0.02 0.78
C ASP A 63 -16.74 1.39 0.21
N ILE A 64 -15.59 1.67 -0.41
CA ILE A 64 -15.29 2.97 -1.02
C ILE A 64 -14.72 2.83 -2.42
N SER A 65 -14.98 3.83 -3.24
CA SER A 65 -14.50 3.93 -4.63
C SER A 65 -13.91 5.32 -4.88
N ILE A 66 -12.68 5.34 -5.40
CA ILE A 66 -11.92 6.55 -5.71
C ILE A 66 -11.67 6.59 -7.22
N GLY A 67 -12.25 7.58 -7.89
CA GLY A 67 -12.12 7.78 -9.34
C GLY A 67 -11.28 8.99 -9.74
N LYS A 68 -10.69 9.70 -8.77
CA LYS A 68 -9.92 10.94 -8.91
C LYS A 68 -8.70 10.91 -7.98
N THR A 69 -7.65 11.66 -8.27
CA THR A 69 -6.46 11.76 -7.40
C THR A 69 -6.85 12.28 -6.02
N LEU A 70 -6.60 11.52 -4.96
CA LEU A 70 -6.87 11.93 -3.57
C LEU A 70 -5.78 11.44 -2.61
N ILE A 71 -5.62 12.12 -1.48
CA ILE A 71 -4.76 11.68 -0.38
C ILE A 71 -5.64 11.29 0.80
N LEU A 72 -5.63 10.03 1.21
CA LEU A 72 -6.41 9.53 2.33
C LEU A 72 -5.48 9.17 3.50
N PHE A 73 -5.77 9.72 4.66
CA PHE A 73 -5.10 9.41 5.92
C PHE A 73 -6.12 8.85 6.93
N GLY A 74 -6.04 7.54 7.19
CA GLY A 74 -6.77 6.87 8.26
C GLY A 74 -6.03 6.95 9.60
N ALA A 75 -6.59 6.41 10.67
CA ALA A 75 -6.01 6.47 12.01
C ALA A 75 -4.93 5.39 12.26
N GLY A 76 -4.61 4.55 11.27
CA GLY A 76 -3.71 3.41 11.42
C GLY A 76 -4.46 2.08 11.60
N TYR A 77 -3.67 1.01 11.77
CA TYR A 77 -4.16 -0.37 11.94
C TYR A 77 -3.81 -0.98 13.30
N HIS A 78 -3.02 -0.28 14.12
CA HIS A 78 -2.71 -0.67 15.50
C HIS A 78 -2.54 0.58 16.36
N ASN A 79 -3.60 1.39 16.41
CA ASN A 79 -3.59 2.65 17.13
C ASN A 79 -3.75 2.41 18.66
N GLN A 80 -2.70 2.67 19.42
CA GLN A 80 -2.71 2.57 20.89
C GLN A 80 -3.51 3.67 21.59
N TYR A 81 -3.86 4.76 20.89
CA TYR A 81 -4.51 5.94 21.45
C TYR A 81 -5.98 6.08 21.02
N GLY A 82 -6.53 5.10 20.30
CA GLY A 82 -7.90 5.16 19.84
C GLY A 82 -8.27 4.02 18.89
N ASN A 83 -9.38 4.19 18.19
CA ASN A 83 -9.81 3.22 17.20
C ASN A 83 -8.92 3.28 15.93
N ASN A 84 -8.95 2.18 15.18
CA ASN A 84 -8.38 2.10 13.83
C ASN A 84 -9.37 2.62 12.79
N THR A 85 -8.88 2.92 11.58
CA THR A 85 -9.75 3.24 10.45
C THR A 85 -9.95 2.00 9.60
N THR A 86 -11.16 1.44 9.65
CA THR A 86 -11.53 0.23 8.91
C THR A 86 -12.46 0.57 7.75
N ILE A 87 -12.14 0.03 6.58
CA ILE A 87 -12.98 0.02 5.38
C ILE A 87 -13.20 -1.43 4.93
N GLY A 88 -14.22 -1.66 4.14
CA GLY A 88 -14.40 -2.93 3.42
C GLY A 88 -13.44 -3.00 2.24
N ASN A 89 -13.99 -2.90 1.04
CA ASN A 89 -13.24 -2.86 -0.21
C ASN A 89 -12.94 -1.42 -0.64
N LEU A 90 -11.71 -1.17 -1.10
CA LEU A 90 -11.30 0.08 -1.73
C LEU A 90 -11.08 -0.17 -3.23
N THR A 91 -11.85 0.50 -4.07
CA THR A 91 -11.67 0.47 -5.52
C THR A 91 -10.99 1.74 -6.02
N LEU A 92 -9.78 1.60 -6.60
CA LEU A 92 -9.10 2.64 -7.36
C LEU A 92 -9.44 2.45 -8.83
N TYR A 93 -10.12 3.41 -9.44
CA TYR A 93 -10.57 3.25 -10.82
C TYR A 93 -10.31 4.46 -11.71
N ARG A 94 -10.31 4.19 -13.01
CA ARG A 94 -10.34 5.21 -14.05
C ARG A 94 -11.78 5.51 -14.44
N THR A 95 -12.16 6.79 -14.38
CA THR A 95 -13.51 7.21 -14.77
C THR A 95 -13.61 7.42 -16.28
N ASN A 96 -12.60 8.05 -16.88
CA ASN A 96 -12.53 8.32 -18.32
C ASN A 96 -11.08 8.59 -18.76
N LEU A 97 -10.89 9.12 -19.97
CA LEU A 97 -9.56 9.43 -20.51
C LEU A 97 -8.76 10.44 -19.67
N TYR A 98 -9.41 11.32 -18.92
CA TYR A 98 -8.77 12.43 -18.20
C TYR A 98 -8.84 12.32 -16.68
N ILE A 99 -9.80 11.55 -16.15
CA ILE A 99 -10.08 11.45 -14.72
C ILE A 99 -9.83 10.02 -14.26
N SER A 100 -8.91 9.85 -13.31
CA SER A 100 -8.58 8.56 -12.71
C SER A 100 -8.07 8.71 -11.29
N ALA A 101 -8.07 7.60 -10.55
CA ALA A 101 -7.43 7.50 -9.24
C ALA A 101 -5.91 7.66 -9.26
N SER A 102 -5.28 7.75 -10.42
CA SER A 102 -3.82 7.86 -10.53
C SER A 102 -3.25 9.01 -9.69
N GLY A 103 -2.10 8.79 -9.07
CA GLY A 103 -1.49 9.73 -8.12
C GLY A 103 -2.08 9.68 -6.71
N SER A 104 -3.08 8.83 -6.44
CA SER A 104 -3.68 8.75 -5.10
C SER A 104 -2.76 8.10 -4.09
N LYS A 105 -2.92 8.51 -2.83
CA LYS A 105 -2.16 8.00 -1.69
C LYS A 105 -3.11 7.52 -0.61
N ILE A 106 -2.96 6.26 -0.20
CA ILE A 106 -3.79 5.60 0.83
C ILE A 106 -2.90 5.21 2.00
N VAL A 107 -3.19 5.76 3.18
CA VAL A 107 -2.33 5.61 4.36
C VAL A 107 -3.14 5.26 5.61
N GLY A 108 -2.73 4.26 6.39
CA GLY A 108 -3.28 4.06 7.73
C GLY A 108 -4.66 3.42 7.79
N PHE A 109 -4.94 2.46 6.91
CA PHE A 109 -6.24 1.77 6.85
C PHE A 109 -6.13 0.27 7.15
N ILE A 110 -7.17 -0.28 7.75
CA ILE A 110 -7.50 -1.70 7.67
C ILE A 110 -8.48 -1.89 6.51
N ALA A 111 -8.15 -2.75 5.55
CA ALA A 111 -9.00 -3.01 4.37
C ALA A 111 -9.10 -4.50 4.06
N SER A 112 -10.30 -4.95 3.68
CA SER A 112 -10.50 -6.32 3.17
C SER A 112 -9.79 -6.49 1.84
N GLN A 113 -10.01 -5.57 0.90
CA GLN A 113 -9.37 -5.59 -0.41
C GLN A 113 -9.03 -4.18 -0.89
N ILE A 114 -7.91 -4.05 -1.58
CA ILE A 114 -7.65 -2.92 -2.47
C ILE A 114 -7.62 -3.43 -3.91
N PHE A 115 -8.54 -2.95 -4.73
CA PHE A 115 -8.68 -3.32 -6.14
C PHE A 115 -8.34 -2.12 -7.02
N ALA A 116 -7.35 -2.25 -7.90
CA ALA A 116 -6.97 -1.22 -8.86
C ALA A 116 -7.40 -1.63 -10.27
N ASN A 117 -8.10 -0.74 -10.98
CA ASN A 117 -8.61 -0.99 -12.34
C ASN A 117 -8.45 0.26 -13.23
N GLY A 118 -7.66 0.14 -14.29
CA GLY A 118 -7.46 1.20 -15.27
C GLY A 118 -8.51 1.29 -16.36
N ASN A 119 -9.42 0.33 -16.45
CA ASN A 119 -10.39 0.27 -17.55
C ASN A 119 -11.55 1.26 -17.35
N PHE A 120 -12.08 1.75 -18.46
CA PHE A 120 -13.30 2.55 -18.52
C PHE A 120 -14.02 2.31 -19.86
N SER A 121 -15.26 2.82 -19.99
CA SER A 121 -15.98 2.69 -21.26
C SER A 121 -15.22 3.37 -22.40
N GLY A 122 -14.84 2.60 -23.43
CA GLY A 122 -14.04 3.09 -24.56
C GLY A 122 -12.52 3.14 -24.32
N SER A 123 -12.00 2.56 -23.23
CA SER A 123 -10.55 2.41 -23.10
C SER A 123 -9.96 1.47 -24.15
N VAL A 124 -8.67 1.65 -24.39
CA VAL A 124 -7.81 0.76 -25.17
C VAL A 124 -6.57 0.47 -24.33
N ASP A 125 -5.77 -0.52 -24.71
CA ASP A 125 -4.54 -0.93 -24.01
C ASP A 125 -3.57 0.19 -23.62
N THR A 126 -3.57 1.31 -24.34
CA THR A 126 -2.70 2.47 -24.07
C THR A 126 -3.34 3.49 -23.13
N THR A 127 -4.66 3.46 -22.93
CA THR A 127 -5.41 4.39 -22.08
C THR A 127 -5.94 3.75 -20.81
N ALA A 128 -6.06 2.42 -20.77
CA ALA A 128 -6.42 1.62 -19.61
C ALA A 128 -5.29 1.62 -18.58
N THR A 129 -5.07 2.73 -17.88
CA THR A 129 -3.90 2.92 -17.01
C THR A 129 -4.29 3.44 -15.63
N ILE A 130 -3.64 2.87 -14.60
CA ILE A 130 -3.51 3.42 -13.25
C ILE A 130 -2.01 3.59 -13.00
N ASN A 131 -1.62 4.71 -12.40
CA ASN A 131 -0.22 4.95 -12.08
C ASN A 131 -0.04 5.81 -10.83
N ASN A 132 1.18 5.79 -10.31
CA ASN A 132 1.63 6.62 -9.20
C ASN A 132 0.75 6.44 -7.94
N ILE A 133 0.25 5.23 -7.70
CA ILE A 133 -0.47 4.89 -6.49
C ILE A 133 0.52 4.61 -5.37
N VAL A 134 0.26 5.16 -4.18
CA VAL A 134 0.99 4.82 -2.97
C VAL A 134 0.04 4.23 -1.93
N ILE A 135 0.27 2.98 -1.56
CA ILE A 135 -0.39 2.31 -0.45
C ILE A 135 0.66 2.13 0.64
N GLU A 136 0.47 2.77 1.78
CA GLU A 136 1.44 2.67 2.86
C GLU A 136 0.83 2.58 4.25
N ARG A 137 1.51 1.90 5.18
CA ARG A 137 1.07 1.81 6.57
C ARG A 137 -0.37 1.28 6.69
N CYS A 138 -0.69 0.24 5.94
CA CYS A 138 -2.01 -0.37 5.96
C CYS A 138 -1.94 -1.84 6.39
N GLN A 139 -3.04 -2.34 6.97
CA GLN A 139 -3.26 -3.77 7.11
C GLN A 139 -4.30 -4.19 6.07
N ILE A 140 -3.91 -5.02 5.12
CA ILE A 140 -4.70 -5.33 3.94
C ILE A 140 -4.79 -6.84 3.78
N SER A 141 -5.98 -7.39 3.56
CA SER A 141 -6.06 -8.81 3.22
C SER A 141 -5.50 -9.07 1.83
N LEU A 142 -6.12 -8.47 0.81
CA LEU A 142 -5.80 -8.71 -0.59
C LEU A 142 -5.58 -7.40 -1.34
N ILE A 143 -4.50 -7.33 -2.11
CA ILE A 143 -4.31 -6.28 -3.12
C ILE A 143 -4.46 -6.95 -4.48
N THR A 144 -5.28 -6.37 -5.37
CA THR A 144 -5.50 -6.92 -6.70
C THR A 144 -5.27 -5.85 -7.74
N PHE A 145 -4.29 -6.10 -8.61
CA PHE A 145 -4.08 -5.34 -9.83
C PHE A 145 -4.94 -5.97 -10.93
N GLY A 146 -6.13 -5.42 -11.12
CA GLY A 146 -7.16 -6.02 -11.96
C GLY A 146 -7.20 -5.53 -13.40
N GLY A 147 -8.06 -6.19 -14.16
CA GLY A 147 -8.57 -5.77 -15.47
C GLY A 147 -9.91 -6.45 -15.70
N THR A 148 -10.61 -6.09 -16.77
CA THR A 148 -11.79 -6.82 -17.23
C THR A 148 -11.39 -7.82 -18.31
N SER A 149 -12.25 -8.81 -18.58
CA SER A 149 -12.03 -9.83 -19.61
C SER A 149 -11.82 -9.28 -21.03
N ILE A 150 -12.13 -8.01 -21.25
CA ILE A 150 -12.10 -7.37 -22.57
C ILE A 150 -10.82 -6.53 -22.74
N GLN A 151 -10.26 -5.94 -21.68
CA GLN A 151 -9.14 -4.99 -21.76
C GLN A 151 -8.23 -5.13 -20.55
N LYS A 152 -6.90 -5.19 -20.73
CA LYS A 152 -5.97 -5.31 -19.61
C LYS A 152 -5.41 -3.95 -19.24
N SER A 153 -5.40 -3.66 -17.94
CA SER A 153 -4.85 -2.42 -17.40
C SER A 153 -3.32 -2.44 -17.38
N SER A 154 -2.73 -1.25 -17.48
CA SER A 154 -1.32 -1.00 -17.19
C SER A 154 -1.18 -0.30 -15.84
N PHE A 155 -0.30 -0.83 -15.01
CA PHE A 155 0.06 -0.33 -13.69
C PHE A 155 1.49 0.18 -13.74
N ASN A 156 1.72 1.42 -13.32
CA ASN A 156 3.01 2.08 -13.48
C ASN A 156 3.39 2.93 -12.27
N ASN A 157 4.62 2.79 -11.78
CA ASN A 157 5.16 3.59 -10.65
C ASN A 157 4.33 3.45 -9.35
N ASP A 158 3.73 2.29 -9.13
CA ASP A 158 2.92 2.04 -7.94
C ASP A 158 3.80 1.50 -6.81
N THR A 159 3.52 1.93 -5.57
CA THR A 159 4.29 1.55 -4.38
C THR A 159 3.37 0.99 -3.29
N ILE A 160 3.76 -0.16 -2.75
CA ILE A 160 3.15 -0.81 -1.58
C ILE A 160 4.24 -0.97 -0.53
N ARG A 161 4.10 -0.26 0.61
CA ARG A 161 5.13 -0.29 1.65
C ARG A 161 4.62 -0.19 3.08
N ASN A 162 5.38 -0.71 4.03
CA ASN A 162 5.02 -0.64 5.45
C ASN A 162 3.64 -1.21 5.75
N CYS A 163 3.22 -2.21 4.97
CA CYS A 163 1.93 -2.87 5.12
C CYS A 163 2.06 -4.27 5.72
N ILE A 164 0.98 -4.73 6.35
CA ILE A 164 0.77 -6.13 6.71
C ILE A 164 -0.23 -6.72 5.69
N ILE A 165 0.16 -7.79 5.01
CA ILE A 165 -0.60 -8.41 3.92
C ILE A 165 -0.90 -9.88 4.29
N SER A 166 -2.18 -10.27 4.38
CA SER A 166 -2.56 -11.61 4.89
C SER A 166 -3.09 -12.61 3.86
N SER A 167 -3.60 -12.16 2.71
CA SER A 167 -3.99 -13.06 1.60
C SER A 167 -2.98 -12.98 0.46
N GLY A 168 -2.59 -11.77 0.04
CA GLY A 168 -1.58 -11.61 -0.99
C GLY A 168 -1.72 -10.37 -1.85
N ILE A 169 -0.85 -10.32 -2.85
CA ILE A 169 -0.94 -9.42 -3.99
C ILE A 169 -1.24 -10.29 -5.20
N ASN A 170 -2.42 -10.10 -5.78
CA ASN A 170 -2.82 -10.74 -7.01
C ASN A 170 -2.53 -9.80 -8.19
N THR A 171 -1.66 -10.26 -9.08
CA THR A 171 -1.33 -9.61 -10.36
C THR A 171 -2.00 -10.32 -11.53
N GLY A 172 -2.91 -11.25 -11.24
CA GLY A 172 -3.76 -11.97 -12.18
C GLY A 172 -5.16 -11.36 -12.32
N GLU A 173 -5.85 -11.81 -13.35
CA GLU A 173 -7.18 -11.34 -13.71
C GLU A 173 -8.29 -11.84 -12.77
N TYR A 174 -9.31 -11.00 -12.56
CA TYR A 174 -10.62 -11.46 -12.09
C TYR A 174 -11.57 -11.52 -13.30
N CYS A 175 -11.70 -12.69 -13.95
CA CYS A 175 -12.61 -12.86 -15.09
C CYS A 175 -14.06 -12.80 -14.57
N GLN A 176 -14.64 -11.61 -14.45
CA GLN A 176 -15.94 -11.40 -13.82
C GLN A 176 -17.15 -11.63 -14.75
N TYR A 177 -16.94 -12.08 -15.99
CA TYR A 177 -18.03 -12.28 -16.95
C TYR A 177 -17.98 -13.67 -17.61
N ASN A 178 -18.92 -14.54 -17.20
CA ASN A 178 -19.39 -15.75 -17.91
C ASN A 178 -18.36 -16.84 -18.31
N GLY A 179 -17.26 -17.02 -17.58
CA GLY A 179 -16.42 -18.23 -17.72
C GLY A 179 -15.70 -18.39 -19.07
N ASN A 180 -15.81 -17.43 -19.98
CA ASN A 180 -15.14 -17.41 -21.28
C ASN A 180 -14.18 -16.23 -21.34
N CYS A 181 -12.98 -16.40 -20.78
CA CYS A 181 -11.87 -15.49 -20.99
C CYS A 181 -11.19 -15.83 -22.34
N THR A 182 -11.84 -15.50 -23.45
CA THR A 182 -11.37 -15.79 -24.82
C THR A 182 -10.73 -14.57 -25.48
N TYR A 183 -9.70 -13.97 -24.89
CA TYR A 183 -8.91 -12.95 -25.59
C TYR A 183 -7.42 -13.06 -25.25
N LEU A 184 -6.67 -13.64 -26.19
CA LEU A 184 -5.23 -13.96 -26.13
C LEU A 184 -4.30 -12.77 -26.43
N THR A 185 -4.81 -11.56 -26.66
CA THR A 185 -4.01 -10.44 -27.22
C THR A 185 -3.73 -9.29 -26.26
N SER A 186 -4.51 -9.10 -25.20
CA SER A 186 -4.27 -8.03 -24.22
C SER A 186 -3.62 -8.58 -22.95
N VAL A 187 -2.59 -7.88 -22.45
CA VAL A 187 -1.70 -8.32 -21.38
C VAL A 187 -1.68 -7.30 -20.26
N LEU A 188 -1.72 -7.75 -19.00
CA LEU A 188 -1.45 -6.87 -17.86
C LEU A 188 0.00 -6.38 -17.96
N LYS A 189 0.20 -5.08 -17.74
CA LYS A 189 1.51 -4.42 -17.87
C LYS A 189 1.90 -3.85 -16.53
N PHE A 190 3.01 -4.33 -15.97
CA PHE A 190 3.55 -3.86 -14.70
C PHE A 190 4.87 -3.15 -14.95
N ARG A 191 4.93 -1.85 -14.65
CA ARG A 191 6.16 -1.08 -14.79
C ARG A 191 6.52 -0.35 -13.51
N ASN A 192 7.74 -0.51 -13.04
CA ASN A 192 8.23 0.17 -11.84
C ASN A 192 7.29 -0.02 -10.64
N ILE A 193 6.92 -1.26 -10.34
CA ILE A 193 6.10 -1.60 -9.16
C ILE A 193 7.05 -1.89 -8.00
N TYR A 194 6.86 -1.20 -6.88
CA TYR A 194 7.70 -1.33 -5.70
C TYR A 194 6.89 -1.93 -4.55
N VAL A 195 7.25 -3.14 -4.14
CA VAL A 195 6.68 -3.84 -3.00
C VAL A 195 7.77 -4.00 -1.97
N HIS A 196 7.82 -3.11 -0.99
CA HIS A 196 8.96 -3.08 -0.06
C HIS A 196 8.62 -2.78 1.39
N ASN A 197 9.44 -3.29 2.31
CA ASN A 197 9.22 -3.11 3.75
C ASN A 197 7.81 -3.56 4.16
N ASN A 198 7.34 -4.72 3.69
CA ASN A 198 6.04 -5.27 4.08
C ASN A 198 6.21 -6.60 4.83
N ILE A 199 5.20 -6.93 5.62
CA ILE A 199 5.05 -8.26 6.23
C ILE A 199 4.00 -9.03 5.42
N PHE A 200 4.40 -10.16 4.84
CA PHE A 200 3.50 -11.12 4.21
C PHE A 200 3.18 -12.24 5.20
N ASN A 201 1.97 -12.22 5.75
CA ASN A 201 1.50 -13.15 6.76
C ASN A 201 0.71 -14.30 6.13
N GLY A 202 1.38 -15.39 5.74
CA GLY A 202 0.80 -16.49 4.97
C GLY A 202 0.48 -16.14 3.50
N ALA A 203 0.90 -14.96 3.07
CA ALA A 203 0.51 -14.34 1.81
C ALA A 203 1.53 -14.60 0.68
N SER A 204 1.05 -14.54 -0.56
CA SER A 204 1.87 -14.60 -1.79
C SER A 204 1.77 -13.35 -2.63
N ILE A 205 2.70 -13.24 -3.58
CA ILE A 205 2.56 -12.41 -4.76
C ILE A 205 2.32 -13.35 -5.95
N SER A 206 1.07 -13.56 -6.33
CA SER A 206 0.70 -14.50 -7.39
C SER A 206 0.20 -13.78 -8.64
N SER A 207 0.57 -14.31 -9.80
CA SER A 207 -0.21 -14.17 -11.02
C SER A 207 -1.06 -15.44 -11.14
N ASP A 208 -2.39 -15.32 -11.03
CA ASP A 208 -3.27 -16.50 -10.96
C ASP A 208 -3.33 -17.37 -12.23
N HIS A 209 -2.64 -17.00 -13.30
CA HIS A 209 -2.73 -17.74 -14.56
C HIS A 209 -1.37 -17.99 -15.20
N ALA A 210 -1.00 -19.28 -15.27
CA ALA A 210 0.15 -19.78 -16.01
C ALA A 210 0.06 -19.55 -17.54
N THR A 211 -1.09 -19.09 -18.03
CA THR A 211 -1.44 -19.01 -19.44
C THR A 211 -1.44 -17.60 -20.02
N PHE A 212 -1.30 -16.54 -19.23
CA PHE A 212 -1.36 -15.17 -19.73
C PHE A 212 -0.02 -14.44 -19.56
N PRO A 213 0.63 -14.02 -20.66
CA PRO A 213 1.87 -13.26 -20.55
C PRO A 213 1.57 -11.92 -19.89
N SER A 214 2.13 -11.68 -18.71
CA SER A 214 2.23 -10.32 -18.17
C SER A 214 3.49 -9.67 -18.72
N VAL A 215 3.41 -8.42 -19.15
CA VAL A 215 4.62 -7.64 -19.49
C VAL A 215 5.10 -6.99 -18.21
N VAL A 216 6.15 -7.55 -17.64
CA VAL A 216 6.75 -7.08 -16.39
C VAL A 216 8.08 -6.41 -16.72
N SER A 217 8.18 -5.11 -16.43
CA SER A 217 9.42 -4.35 -16.56
C SER A 217 9.64 -3.52 -15.30
N GLY A 218 10.41 -4.06 -14.36
CA GLY A 218 10.68 -3.40 -13.08
C GLY A 218 9.61 -3.68 -12.02
N PHE A 219 9.45 -4.94 -11.62
CA PHE A 219 8.69 -5.31 -10.41
C PHE A 219 9.69 -5.68 -9.32
N TYR A 220 9.73 -4.89 -8.24
CA TYR A 220 10.73 -4.98 -7.19
C TYR A 220 10.08 -5.41 -5.89
N VAL A 221 10.48 -6.58 -5.38
CA VAL A 221 10.08 -7.12 -4.08
C VAL A 221 11.29 -7.03 -3.16
N ARG A 222 11.33 -5.98 -2.32
CA ARG A 222 12.53 -5.63 -1.55
C ARG A 222 12.30 -5.49 -0.06
N ASN A 223 13.25 -5.93 0.77
CA ASN A 223 13.20 -5.64 2.20
C ASN A 223 11.88 -6.11 2.87
N ASN A 224 11.27 -7.19 2.41
CA ASN A 224 10.05 -7.73 3.01
C ASN A 224 10.38 -8.90 3.95
N VAL A 225 9.42 -9.23 4.82
CA VAL A 225 9.45 -10.44 5.65
C VAL A 225 8.22 -11.27 5.28
N PHE A 226 8.46 -12.48 4.77
CA PHE A 226 7.43 -13.47 4.48
C PHE A 226 7.42 -14.51 5.62
N ILE A 227 6.26 -14.74 6.20
CA ILE A 227 6.07 -15.72 7.28
C ILE A 227 4.93 -16.69 6.95
N ASN A 228 5.01 -17.90 7.53
CA ASN A 228 3.93 -18.88 7.57
C ASN A 228 3.30 -19.23 6.21
N ARG A 229 4.13 -19.44 5.19
CA ARG A 229 3.66 -19.86 3.88
C ARG A 229 4.34 -21.15 3.43
N LEU A 230 3.65 -22.26 3.67
CA LEU A 230 4.12 -23.60 3.31
C LEU A 230 3.98 -23.92 1.81
N SER A 231 3.80 -22.91 0.96
CA SER A 231 3.68 -23.03 -0.50
C SER A 231 4.46 -21.90 -1.18
N ASN A 232 4.47 -21.88 -2.51
CA ASN A 232 5.19 -20.88 -3.30
C ASN A 232 4.76 -19.45 -2.93
N CYS A 233 5.72 -18.62 -2.49
CA CYS A 233 5.50 -17.18 -2.26
C CYS A 233 5.22 -16.42 -3.55
N PHE A 234 5.64 -16.96 -4.70
CA PHE A 234 5.47 -16.34 -6.00
C PHE A 234 4.66 -17.24 -6.95
N GLY A 235 3.88 -16.62 -7.85
CA GLY A 235 3.21 -17.35 -8.94
C GLY A 235 4.24 -18.00 -9.88
N THR A 236 4.01 -19.24 -10.33
CA THR A 236 5.00 -20.04 -11.09
C THR A 236 5.39 -19.46 -12.46
N ALA A 237 4.51 -18.66 -13.07
CA ALA A 237 4.76 -18.06 -14.38
C ALA A 237 5.01 -16.54 -14.29
N PHE A 238 5.25 -15.99 -13.09
CA PHE A 238 5.34 -14.55 -12.91
C PHE A 238 6.76 -14.06 -13.28
N PRO A 239 6.96 -13.35 -14.41
CA PRO A 239 8.29 -13.22 -14.98
C PRO A 239 9.04 -11.97 -14.49
N SER A 240 10.38 -12.02 -14.51
CA SER A 240 11.24 -10.82 -14.45
C SER A 240 11.07 -9.96 -13.18
N ILE A 241 10.76 -10.59 -12.05
CA ILE A 241 10.71 -9.93 -10.74
C ILE A 241 12.12 -9.84 -10.17
N VAL A 242 12.42 -8.73 -9.51
CA VAL A 242 13.63 -8.53 -8.73
C VAL A 242 13.29 -8.71 -7.25
N ILE A 243 13.79 -9.78 -6.65
CA ILE A 243 13.52 -10.21 -5.27
C ILE A 243 14.82 -10.05 -4.47
N GLU A 244 14.92 -9.00 -3.67
CA GLU A 244 16.17 -8.65 -2.98
C GLU A 244 15.98 -8.29 -1.52
N ASN A 245 16.96 -8.61 -0.68
CA ASN A 245 16.96 -8.22 0.73
C ASN A 245 15.72 -8.69 1.51
N ASN A 246 15.05 -9.77 1.10
CA ASN A 246 13.89 -10.30 1.81
C ASN A 246 14.29 -11.39 2.80
N ILE A 247 13.49 -11.55 3.85
CA ILE A 247 13.56 -12.70 4.76
C ILE A 247 12.34 -13.57 4.53
N PHE A 248 12.59 -14.85 4.28
CA PHE A 248 11.59 -15.90 4.13
C PHE A 248 11.71 -16.84 5.33
N TYR A 249 10.79 -16.73 6.29
CA TYR A 249 10.78 -17.54 7.51
C TYR A 249 9.57 -18.46 7.48
N ALA A 250 9.79 -19.78 7.36
CA ALA A 250 8.71 -20.74 7.16
C ALA A 250 7.80 -20.32 5.97
N ALA A 251 8.40 -19.74 4.94
CA ALA A 251 7.73 -19.19 3.77
C ALA A 251 8.53 -19.54 2.51
N SER A 252 8.08 -20.50 1.69
CA SER A 252 8.92 -21.01 0.59
C SER A 252 9.06 -19.98 -0.54
N PRO A 253 10.26 -19.41 -0.82
CA PRO A 253 10.51 -18.42 -1.87
C PRO A 253 10.51 -19.00 -3.29
N GLN A 254 9.61 -19.95 -3.55
CA GLN A 254 9.48 -20.66 -4.82
C GLN A 254 8.49 -19.96 -5.75
N GLY A 255 8.54 -20.34 -7.03
CA GLY A 255 7.79 -19.73 -8.12
C GLY A 255 8.61 -18.70 -8.88
N GLY A 256 7.93 -17.83 -9.62
CA GLY A 256 8.54 -16.91 -10.56
C GLY A 256 9.11 -17.62 -11.80
N ALA A 257 9.33 -16.84 -12.86
CA ALA A 257 10.03 -17.28 -14.05
C ALA A 257 11.07 -16.23 -14.43
N THR A 258 12.31 -16.60 -14.74
CA THR A 258 13.36 -15.65 -15.13
C THR A 258 13.50 -14.47 -14.14
N CYS A 259 13.33 -14.73 -12.85
CA CYS A 259 13.46 -13.74 -11.77
C CYS A 259 14.91 -13.61 -11.31
N SER A 260 15.22 -12.51 -10.63
CA SER A 260 16.49 -12.30 -9.92
C SER A 260 16.25 -12.39 -8.41
N LEU A 261 16.94 -13.29 -7.72
CA LEU A 261 16.89 -13.44 -6.27
C LEU A 261 18.26 -13.15 -5.66
N THR A 262 18.46 -11.96 -5.08
CA THR A 262 19.78 -11.54 -4.55
C THR A 262 19.72 -11.15 -3.08
N LYS A 263 20.68 -11.63 -2.27
CA LYS A 263 20.79 -11.29 -0.84
C LYS A 263 19.49 -11.48 -0.04
N ASN A 264 18.81 -12.59 -0.26
CA ASN A 264 17.67 -13.01 0.57
C ASN A 264 18.12 -13.98 1.66
N ILE A 265 17.37 -14.07 2.75
CA ILE A 265 17.53 -15.10 3.78
C ILE A 265 16.36 -16.05 3.69
N THR A 266 16.64 -17.36 3.73
CA THR A 266 15.62 -18.40 3.90
C THR A 266 15.87 -19.15 5.18
N PHE A 267 14.82 -19.46 5.92
CA PHE A 267 14.90 -20.23 7.15
C PHE A 267 13.62 -21.01 7.39
N MET A 268 13.73 -22.28 7.73
CA MET A 268 12.58 -23.16 7.99
C MET A 268 11.56 -23.25 6.84
N CYS A 269 11.92 -22.89 5.61
CA CYS A 269 11.01 -23.09 4.48
C CYS A 269 10.95 -24.58 4.15
N LEU A 270 9.80 -25.04 3.64
CA LEU A 270 9.68 -26.39 3.08
C LEU A 270 10.58 -26.56 1.86
N ASP A 271 10.76 -25.49 1.09
CA ASP A 271 11.70 -25.42 -0.02
C ASP A 271 12.52 -24.13 0.04
N ASN A 272 13.80 -24.26 0.39
CA ASN A 272 14.76 -23.16 0.52
C ASN A 272 15.61 -22.98 -0.75
N ASN A 273 15.35 -23.72 -1.84
CA ASN A 273 16.20 -23.70 -3.02
C ASN A 273 16.01 -22.39 -3.81
N ILE A 274 16.91 -21.43 -3.60
CA ILE A 274 16.94 -20.16 -4.33
C ILE A 274 18.31 -19.94 -4.99
N PRO A 275 18.35 -19.46 -6.25
CA PRO A 275 17.24 -18.86 -6.99
C PRO A 275 16.18 -19.82 -7.57
N GLY A 276 16.36 -21.14 -7.49
CA GLY A 276 15.42 -22.11 -8.08
C GLY A 276 15.63 -22.26 -9.59
N SER A 277 14.89 -23.17 -10.25
CA SER A 277 15.09 -23.44 -11.68
C SER A 277 14.63 -22.28 -12.55
N GLY A 278 15.45 -21.88 -13.54
CA GLY A 278 15.11 -20.81 -14.50
C GLY A 278 15.25 -19.38 -13.96
N ASN A 279 15.67 -19.21 -12.70
CA ASN A 279 15.93 -17.92 -12.08
C ASN A 279 17.43 -17.71 -11.86
N LEU A 280 17.85 -16.46 -11.69
CA LEU A 280 19.22 -16.06 -11.40
C LEU A 280 19.32 -15.41 -10.03
N GLY A 281 20.52 -15.33 -9.46
CA GLY A 281 20.68 -14.77 -8.12
C GLY A 281 22.04 -15.01 -7.51
N SER A 282 22.42 -14.19 -6.53
CA SER A 282 23.66 -14.36 -5.78
C SER A 282 23.56 -13.82 -4.35
N GLY A 283 24.49 -14.20 -3.48
CA GLY A 283 24.56 -13.68 -2.10
C GLY A 283 23.42 -14.09 -1.16
N ASN A 284 22.54 -15.01 -1.58
CA ASN A 284 21.47 -15.54 -0.73
C ASN A 284 22.04 -16.35 0.44
N LYS A 285 21.39 -16.26 1.60
CA LYS A 285 21.71 -17.00 2.82
C LYS A 285 20.67 -18.11 2.99
N ILE A 286 21.03 -19.30 2.54
CA ILE A 286 20.11 -20.44 2.48
C ILE A 286 20.06 -21.15 3.83
N ASN A 287 18.84 -21.36 4.33
CA ASN A 287 18.57 -22.04 5.61
C ASN A 287 19.37 -21.46 6.79
N GLN A 288 19.45 -20.13 6.88
CA GLN A 288 20.16 -19.41 7.94
C GLN A 288 19.14 -18.67 8.80
N ASN A 289 19.19 -18.88 10.12
CA ASN A 289 18.31 -18.18 11.05
C ASN A 289 18.56 -16.67 10.97
N PRO A 290 17.54 -15.83 10.69
CA PRO A 290 17.72 -14.37 10.68
C PRO A 290 18.02 -13.78 12.06
N LEU A 291 17.88 -14.54 13.16
CA LEU A 291 18.11 -14.07 14.53
C LEU A 291 17.28 -12.81 14.86
N PHE A 292 15.97 -12.94 14.71
CA PHE A 292 15.01 -11.92 15.14
C PHE A 292 15.06 -11.72 16.66
N VAL A 293 14.86 -10.48 17.12
CA VAL A 293 14.80 -10.13 18.55
C VAL A 293 13.67 -10.88 19.26
N ASN A 294 12.49 -10.93 18.65
CA ASN A 294 11.36 -11.68 19.21
C ASN A 294 10.49 -12.31 18.10
N TYR A 295 10.81 -13.54 17.74
CA TYR A 295 9.95 -14.36 16.88
C TYR A 295 10.14 -15.84 17.25
N PRO A 296 9.08 -16.66 17.35
CA PRO A 296 9.20 -18.04 17.77
C PRO A 296 10.14 -18.82 16.84
N LEU A 297 11.11 -19.52 17.42
CA LEU A 297 12.10 -20.28 16.64
C LEU A 297 11.44 -21.33 15.74
N ALA A 298 10.34 -21.94 16.16
CA ALA A 298 9.60 -22.91 15.35
C ALA A 298 8.72 -22.28 14.25
N GLY A 299 8.76 -20.95 14.09
CA GLY A 299 7.80 -20.19 13.30
C GLY A 299 6.52 -19.88 14.08
N ALA A 300 5.73 -18.95 13.55
CA ALA A 300 4.42 -18.59 14.08
C ALA A 300 3.33 -18.82 13.03
N VAL A 301 2.12 -19.20 13.44
CA VAL A 301 0.98 -19.43 12.53
C VAL A 301 0.35 -18.13 12.00
N ALA A 302 0.69 -16.99 12.57
CA ALA A 302 0.23 -15.69 12.13
C ALA A 302 1.18 -14.60 12.61
N PHE A 303 1.10 -13.43 11.98
CA PHE A 303 1.66 -12.20 12.53
C PHE A 303 1.01 -11.87 13.89
N SER A 304 1.82 -11.33 14.79
CA SER A 304 1.41 -10.76 16.07
C SER A 304 2.15 -9.45 16.28
N TYR A 305 1.47 -8.48 16.89
CA TYR A 305 2.07 -7.19 17.27
C TYR A 305 3.18 -7.32 18.32
N ASN A 306 3.27 -8.48 19.00
CA ASN A 306 4.37 -8.76 19.91
C ASN A 306 5.64 -9.22 19.20
N HIS A 307 5.57 -9.56 17.91
CA HIS A 307 6.76 -9.96 17.15
C HIS A 307 7.68 -8.77 16.93
N ASP A 308 8.98 -9.02 17.08
CA ASP A 308 10.04 -8.06 16.80
C ASP A 308 11.02 -8.65 15.78
N PHE A 309 10.91 -8.16 14.54
CA PHE A 309 11.72 -8.57 13.40
C PHE A 309 13.06 -7.82 13.30
N HIS A 310 13.44 -7.00 14.30
CA HIS A 310 14.79 -6.44 14.33
C HIS A 310 15.83 -7.58 14.39
N LEU A 311 16.98 -7.36 13.76
CA LEU A 311 18.04 -8.35 13.70
C LEU A 311 19.02 -8.16 14.87
N LEU A 312 19.31 -9.26 15.58
CA LEU A 312 20.37 -9.32 16.59
C LEU A 312 21.77 -9.15 15.96
N ALA A 313 22.76 -8.77 16.78
CA ALA A 313 24.11 -8.41 16.32
C ALA A 313 24.88 -9.53 15.58
N GLY A 314 24.50 -10.80 15.75
CA GLY A 314 25.07 -11.95 15.03
C GLY A 314 24.29 -12.38 13.78
N SER A 315 23.24 -11.65 13.40
CA SER A 315 22.37 -12.04 12.30
C SER A 315 23.12 -12.07 10.97
N PRO A 316 22.90 -13.10 10.12
CA PRO A 316 23.42 -13.12 8.76
C PRO A 316 22.84 -12.01 7.86
N GLY A 317 21.76 -11.35 8.31
CA GLY A 317 21.12 -10.23 7.64
C GLY A 317 21.61 -8.86 8.08
N LYS A 318 22.40 -8.75 9.15
CA LYS A 318 22.82 -7.47 9.70
C LYS A 318 23.76 -6.75 8.72
N ASN A 319 23.38 -5.55 8.28
CA ASN A 319 24.12 -4.75 7.27
C ASN A 319 24.48 -5.53 5.99
N ALA A 320 23.74 -6.59 5.66
CA ALA A 320 24.08 -7.51 4.59
C ALA A 320 23.33 -7.22 3.27
N GLY A 321 22.38 -6.28 3.28
CA GLY A 321 21.56 -5.90 2.13
C GLY A 321 22.37 -5.38 0.94
N THR A 322 21.75 -5.34 -0.25
CA THR A 322 22.36 -4.78 -1.47
C THR A 322 22.79 -3.32 -1.31
N ASP A 323 22.17 -2.60 -0.37
CA ASP A 323 22.40 -1.20 -0.04
C ASP A 323 23.23 -1.00 1.25
N GLY A 324 23.76 -2.06 1.84
CA GLY A 324 24.52 -2.02 3.09
C GLY A 324 23.68 -1.92 4.36
N THR A 325 22.35 -1.91 4.26
CA THR A 325 21.44 -1.95 5.40
C THR A 325 21.09 -3.39 5.79
N ASP A 326 20.24 -3.57 6.82
CA ASP A 326 19.75 -4.88 7.22
C ASP A 326 18.91 -5.55 6.11
N ILE A 327 18.99 -6.88 5.96
CA ILE A 327 18.03 -7.64 5.15
C ILE A 327 16.70 -7.68 5.91
N GLY A 328 15.57 -7.49 5.22
CA GLY A 328 14.23 -7.50 5.79
C GLY A 328 13.65 -6.10 6.04
N ILE A 329 12.55 -6.05 6.79
CA ILE A 329 11.65 -4.89 6.88
C ILE A 329 12.23 -3.66 7.57
N TYR A 330 13.33 -3.78 8.32
CA TYR A 330 14.02 -2.64 8.93
C TYR A 330 15.20 -2.11 8.10
N GLY A 331 15.49 -2.74 6.97
CA GLY A 331 16.46 -2.23 6.00
C GLY A 331 15.85 -1.25 4.99
N GLY A 332 16.69 -0.76 4.09
CA GLY A 332 16.32 0.22 3.08
C GLY A 332 16.11 1.61 3.65
N TRP A 333 15.54 2.49 2.83
CA TRP A 333 15.36 3.91 3.16
C TRP A 333 14.04 4.22 3.88
N SER A 334 13.12 3.25 3.92
CA SER A 334 11.82 3.38 4.57
C SER A 334 11.55 2.21 5.51
N PRO A 335 12.29 2.07 6.63
CA PRO A 335 12.09 0.99 7.59
C PRO A 335 10.64 0.87 8.07
N PHE A 336 10.26 -0.36 8.41
CA PHE A 336 8.95 -0.68 8.96
C PHE A 336 8.75 -0.07 10.33
N ASP A 337 7.52 0.37 10.57
CA ASP A 337 7.08 0.84 11.87
C ASP A 337 5.72 0.18 12.16
N VAL A 338 5.67 -0.56 13.25
CA VAL A 338 4.52 -1.37 13.62
C VAL A 338 3.38 -0.46 14.04
N GLY A 339 2.22 -0.65 13.43
CA GLY A 339 1.06 0.17 13.76
C GLY A 339 1.18 1.61 13.30
N ALA A 340 2.17 1.91 12.45
CA ALA A 340 2.52 3.26 12.06
C ALA A 340 1.27 4.06 11.67
N ASN A 341 0.89 4.93 12.59
CA ASN A 341 -0.08 5.96 12.34
C ASN A 341 0.44 6.83 11.19
N PRO A 342 -0.43 7.50 10.43
CA PRO A 342 0.05 8.28 9.30
C PRO A 342 1.05 9.36 9.73
N TYR A 343 1.87 9.80 8.78
CA TYR A 343 2.85 10.87 8.93
C TYR A 343 2.22 12.27 9.13
N ILE A 344 1.12 12.34 9.86
CA ILE A 344 0.47 13.56 10.30
C ILE A 344 0.66 13.69 11.81
N PRO A 345 0.79 14.91 12.35
CA PRO A 345 0.80 15.11 13.79
C PRO A 345 -0.46 14.53 14.43
N GLN A 346 -0.29 13.71 15.46
CA GLN A 346 -1.40 13.16 16.21
C GLN A 346 -1.46 13.78 17.60
N MET A 347 -2.64 14.22 18.00
CA MET A 347 -2.90 14.64 19.38
C MET A 347 -2.87 13.41 20.29
N ILE A 348 -1.95 13.41 21.26
CA ILE A 348 -1.77 12.31 22.22
C ILE A 348 -2.25 12.65 23.62
N GLU A 349 -2.46 13.94 23.89
CA GLU A 349 -2.96 14.43 25.17
C GLU A 349 -3.78 15.69 24.92
N LEU A 350 -4.94 15.78 25.56
CA LEU A 350 -5.79 16.96 25.60
C LEU A 350 -6.20 17.19 27.05
N THR A 351 -5.92 18.38 27.57
CA THR A 351 -6.38 18.80 28.89
C THR A 351 -7.10 20.13 28.78
N LEU A 352 -8.21 20.22 29.49
CA LEU A 352 -9.04 21.43 29.60
C LEU A 352 -8.93 21.94 31.05
N PRO A 353 -7.85 22.67 31.39
CA PRO A 353 -7.55 23.04 32.78
C PRO A 353 -8.64 23.91 33.42
N SER A 354 -9.41 24.64 32.62
CA SER A 354 -10.52 25.50 33.07
C SER A 354 -11.87 24.78 33.13
N GLY A 355 -11.94 23.46 32.89
CA GLY A 355 -13.19 22.71 32.73
C GLY A 355 -13.64 22.58 31.27
N SER A 356 -14.68 21.76 31.02
CA SER A 356 -15.16 21.40 29.67
C SER A 356 -16.20 22.35 29.07
N SER A 357 -16.51 23.47 29.73
CA SER A 357 -17.44 24.48 29.24
C SER A 357 -17.04 25.88 29.67
N VAL A 358 -17.36 26.86 28.82
CA VAL A 358 -17.22 28.30 29.09
C VAL A 358 -18.50 29.02 28.65
N PRO A 359 -18.87 30.14 29.26
CA PRO A 359 -20.00 30.96 28.80
C PRO A 359 -19.84 31.38 27.33
N ALA A 360 -20.95 31.72 26.67
CA ALA A 360 -20.90 32.30 25.32
C ALA A 360 -20.02 33.56 25.31
N GLY A 361 -19.03 33.61 24.41
CA GLY A 361 -18.02 34.67 24.36
C GLY A 361 -16.87 34.52 25.36
N GLY A 362 -16.87 33.49 26.20
CA GLY A 362 -15.78 33.17 27.12
C GLY A 362 -14.58 32.49 26.44
N THR A 363 -13.44 32.46 27.13
CA THR A 363 -12.20 31.84 26.64
C THR A 363 -12.04 30.42 27.17
N LEU A 364 -12.04 29.42 26.28
CA LEU A 364 -11.70 28.04 26.61
C LEU A 364 -10.19 27.85 26.49
N ASN A 365 -9.51 27.60 27.62
CA ASN A 365 -8.10 27.24 27.60
C ASN A 365 -7.95 25.76 27.27
N VAL A 366 -7.14 25.48 26.25
CA VAL A 366 -6.88 24.12 25.77
C VAL A 366 -5.38 23.88 25.78
N HIS A 367 -4.93 22.85 26.50
CA HIS A 367 -3.55 22.37 26.38
C HIS A 367 -3.58 21.02 25.68
N PHE A 368 -2.80 20.87 24.63
CA PHE A 368 -2.64 19.59 23.95
C PHE A 368 -1.18 19.29 23.68
N LYS A 369 -0.84 18.01 23.60
CA LYS A 369 0.44 17.53 23.09
C LYS A 369 0.19 16.80 21.79
N ALA A 370 1.03 17.08 20.80
CA ALA A 370 1.04 16.37 19.54
C ALA A 370 2.37 15.66 19.32
N ARG A 371 2.32 14.45 18.78
CA ARG A 371 3.50 13.69 18.37
C ARG A 371 3.60 13.72 16.85
N LYS A 372 4.77 14.12 16.34
CA LYS A 372 5.13 13.90 14.93
C LYS A 372 5.42 12.41 14.75
N GLN A 373 4.73 11.77 13.80
CA GLN A 373 5.07 10.42 13.36
C GLN A 373 6.20 10.54 12.32
N ASN A 374 7.26 9.73 12.49
CA ASN A 374 8.40 9.71 11.58
C ASN A 374 8.07 8.96 10.31
#